data_AF-A0A3D4DK05-F1
#
_entry.id   AF-A0A3D4DK05-F1
#
_cell.length_a   1.000
_cell.length_b   1.000
_cell.length_c   1.000
_cell.angle_alpha   90.00
_cell.angle_beta   90.00
_cell.angle_gamma   90.00
#
_symmetry.space_group_name_H-M   'P 1'
#
loop_
_entity.id
_entity.type
_entity.pdbx_description
1 polymer ?
#
loop_
_entity_poly.entity_id
_entity_poly.type
_entity_poly.pdbx_seq_one_letter_code
_entity_poly.pdbx_strand_id
1 'polypeptide(L)'
;MNKEELKQKLESKKFNDTTIEFLTNAINDVEELYGEYISEETILERIKQNLNCDIEFMDDSENRTVGEYFSDLKSIKLKKRTPEEEHQTFLHEFLHCISTHKMPNGKVFIGFKNNRVEAGINEAMTQYLTEQKYPESNKSYQEIKNILQKILEIIPREEMIKSYLYGEPEIEELIEKYGMNSWKLIYNFDILLKTFRKESILERINFKNLDVIAAKQEIILEYVKGYCNSKKIEEIDIEELMDNVNELERIIECEVNEKSDFDYMQYINQIIAQKLQKGIDEEKLKQLPIEYINRINQQRAKEKIYNKTRKRILDEDFSNDKDTYSDFLEDSMYMNKLIQKICGEGTIFEDEQMRFNLATKLWNEIKSRYPDVDFDWIDFGFLDDKYIIARIDGRIIGAMNIDVYDENEYLKYKEVVESGKNSRRYRIISKENEYIDLNDAQNEGKFYQDGKIVYESESFEEGLERLKKLYEKEKNLKILKDMGAPDVVLKGCEEEIEKLLHPKVKEKKYSIKYAGSYLENQKNKSEIDDDEYINGIYERDVWLKNHIQESSVDENER
;
A
#
# COMPACT_ATOMS: atom_id res chain seq x y z
N MET A 1 20.33 -42.54 4.23
CA MET A 1 21.34 -42.77 5.28
C MET A 1 20.73 -43.36 6.58
N ASN A 2 21.49 -44.15 7.36
CA ASN A 2 21.05 -44.66 8.68
C ASN A 2 21.61 -43.84 9.86
N LYS A 3 21.02 -44.01 11.06
CA LYS A 3 21.35 -43.24 12.28
C LYS A 3 22.84 -43.31 12.65
N GLU A 4 23.42 -44.50 12.56
CA GLU A 4 24.79 -44.76 13.02
C GLU A 4 25.82 -44.21 12.04
N GLU A 5 25.51 -44.27 10.75
CA GLU A 5 26.27 -43.63 9.69
C GLU A 5 26.26 -42.11 9.85
N LEU A 6 25.09 -41.50 10.11
CA LEU A 6 24.98 -40.06 10.33
C LEU A 6 25.77 -39.62 11.57
N LYS A 7 25.67 -40.38 12.67
CA LYS A 7 26.39 -40.10 13.92
C LYS A 7 27.90 -40.08 13.71
N GLN A 8 28.44 -40.96 12.86
CA GLN A 8 29.85 -40.93 12.47
C GLN A 8 30.18 -39.69 11.61
N LYS A 9 29.36 -39.41 10.59
CA LYS A 9 29.56 -38.25 9.69
C LYS A 9 29.48 -36.89 10.39
N LEU A 10 28.74 -36.81 11.51
CA LEU A 10 28.57 -35.62 12.35
C LEU A 10 29.24 -35.70 13.73
N GLU A 11 30.17 -36.63 13.95
CA GLU A 11 30.80 -36.85 15.27
C GLU A 11 31.37 -35.57 15.90
N SER A 12 31.95 -34.69 15.07
CA SER A 12 32.49 -33.38 15.48
C SER A 12 31.47 -32.46 16.18
N LYS A 13 30.17 -32.64 15.95
CA LYS A 13 29.10 -31.81 16.51
C LYS A 13 28.57 -32.31 17.85
N LYS A 14 28.77 -33.59 18.18
CA LYS A 14 28.33 -34.22 19.44
C LYS A 14 26.83 -34.03 19.74
N PHE A 15 25.99 -34.06 18.70
CA PHE A 15 24.54 -34.03 18.88
C PHE A 15 24.04 -35.26 19.65
N ASN A 16 22.96 -35.08 20.41
CA ASN A 16 22.31 -36.14 21.15
C ASN A 16 21.51 -37.08 20.23
N ASP A 17 21.09 -38.23 20.75
CA ASP A 17 20.42 -39.27 19.95
C ASP A 17 19.06 -38.83 19.39
N THR A 18 18.37 -37.87 20.03
CA THR A 18 17.11 -37.29 19.54
C THR A 18 17.37 -36.38 18.34
N THR A 19 18.32 -35.45 18.44
CA THR A 19 18.74 -34.59 17.33
C THR A 19 19.19 -35.41 16.12
N ILE A 20 20.00 -36.45 16.35
CA ILE A 20 20.47 -37.34 15.27
C ILE A 20 19.30 -38.07 14.60
N GLU A 21 18.27 -38.46 15.35
CA GLU A 21 17.08 -39.11 14.78
C GLU A 21 16.27 -38.16 13.88
N PHE A 22 15.97 -36.96 14.35
CA PHE A 22 15.31 -35.93 13.56
C PHE A 22 16.11 -35.58 12.29
N LEU A 23 17.43 -35.37 12.42
CA LEU A 23 18.30 -35.12 11.27
C LEU A 23 18.32 -36.30 10.29
N THR A 24 18.35 -37.54 10.78
CA THR A 24 18.35 -38.73 9.91
C THR A 24 17.07 -38.77 9.07
N ASN A 25 15.92 -38.55 9.70
CA ASN A 25 14.63 -38.54 9.01
C ASN A 25 14.56 -37.41 7.98
N ALA A 26 14.90 -36.19 8.37
CA ALA A 26 14.83 -35.04 7.45
C ALA A 26 15.83 -35.12 6.29
N ILE A 27 17.04 -35.65 6.50
CA ILE A 27 18.00 -35.86 5.41
C ILE A 27 17.44 -36.88 4.42
N ASN A 28 16.90 -38.00 4.90
CA ASN A 28 16.29 -39.01 4.03
C ASN A 28 15.12 -38.44 3.23
N ASP A 29 14.28 -37.61 3.85
CA ASP A 29 13.17 -36.94 3.17
C ASP A 29 13.65 -35.96 2.09
N VAL A 30 14.70 -35.18 2.39
CA VAL A 30 15.31 -34.26 1.42
C VAL A 30 16.01 -35.00 0.28
N GLU A 31 16.71 -36.10 0.57
CA GLU A 31 17.33 -36.93 -0.47
C GLU A 31 16.29 -37.57 -1.39
N GLU A 32 15.22 -38.11 -0.82
CA GLU A 32 14.11 -38.72 -1.56
C GLU A 32 13.43 -37.71 -2.51
N LEU A 33 13.16 -36.50 -2.03
CA LEU A 33 12.38 -35.50 -2.77
C LEU A 33 13.23 -34.56 -3.64
N TYR A 34 14.46 -34.26 -3.19
CA TYR A 34 15.29 -33.18 -3.72
C TYR A 34 16.74 -33.58 -4.00
N GLY A 35 17.08 -34.86 -3.93
CA GLY A 35 18.45 -35.36 -4.15
C GLY A 35 19.03 -35.04 -5.53
N GLU A 36 18.19 -34.78 -6.54
CA GLU A 36 18.63 -34.31 -7.86
C GLU A 36 19.13 -32.85 -7.85
N TYR A 37 18.71 -32.05 -6.87
CA TYR A 37 19.05 -30.63 -6.74
C TYR A 37 20.10 -30.39 -5.66
N ILE A 38 20.16 -31.22 -4.61
CA ILE A 38 21.13 -31.09 -3.52
C ILE A 38 21.72 -32.43 -3.12
N SER A 39 23.05 -32.51 -3.08
CA SER A 39 23.76 -33.74 -2.72
C SER A 39 23.77 -33.95 -1.20
N GLU A 40 23.82 -35.22 -0.78
CA GLU A 40 24.02 -35.61 0.63
C GLU A 40 25.23 -34.87 1.24
N GLU A 41 26.34 -34.80 0.49
CA GLU A 41 27.56 -34.11 0.94
C GLU A 41 27.29 -32.64 1.24
N THR A 42 26.56 -31.94 0.36
CA THR A 42 26.18 -30.54 0.56
C THR A 42 25.27 -30.38 1.78
N ILE A 43 24.29 -31.28 1.96
CA ILE A 43 23.40 -31.26 3.14
C ILE A 43 24.22 -31.40 4.43
N LEU A 44 25.14 -32.36 4.47
CA LEU A 44 26.00 -32.60 5.63
C LEU A 44 26.94 -31.43 5.92
N GLU A 45 27.49 -30.80 4.89
CA GLU A 45 28.29 -29.58 5.03
C GLU A 45 27.46 -28.43 5.61
N ARG A 46 26.22 -28.24 5.13
CA ARG A 46 25.32 -27.18 5.64
C ARG A 46 24.92 -27.44 7.08
N ILE A 47 24.62 -28.68 7.48
CA ILE A 47 24.41 -29.04 8.89
C ILE A 47 25.64 -28.67 9.72
N LYS A 48 26.84 -29.03 9.25
CA LYS A 48 28.10 -28.71 9.95
C LYS A 48 28.33 -27.20 10.06
N GLN A 49 27.90 -26.43 9.09
CA GLN A 49 28.07 -24.98 9.09
C GLN A 49 26.99 -24.25 9.90
N ASN A 50 25.76 -24.75 9.89
CA ASN A 50 24.55 -23.99 10.25
C ASN A 50 23.84 -24.52 11.50
N LEU A 51 24.27 -25.64 12.08
CA LEU A 51 23.79 -26.14 13.37
C LEU A 51 24.94 -26.30 14.38
N ASN A 52 24.78 -25.70 15.57
CA ASN A 52 25.77 -25.70 16.63
C ASN A 52 25.32 -26.42 17.91
N CYS A 53 24.03 -26.65 18.08
CA CYS A 53 23.47 -27.29 19.26
C CYS A 53 22.35 -28.27 18.89
N ASP A 54 21.93 -29.04 19.88
CA ASP A 54 20.78 -29.92 19.78
C ASP A 54 19.48 -29.14 19.51
N ILE A 55 18.47 -29.84 19.00
CA ILE A 55 17.11 -29.31 18.82
C ILE A 55 16.53 -28.99 20.19
N GLU A 56 15.99 -27.79 20.36
CA GLU A 56 15.37 -27.34 21.60
C GLU A 56 13.85 -27.50 21.54
N PHE A 57 13.29 -28.22 22.51
CA PHE A 57 11.84 -28.43 22.63
C PHE A 57 11.27 -27.51 23.71
N MET A 58 10.54 -26.48 23.28
CA MET A 58 9.92 -25.47 24.14
C MET A 58 8.52 -25.90 24.59
N ASP A 59 8.14 -25.46 25.79
CA ASP A 59 6.78 -25.62 26.29
C ASP A 59 5.85 -24.53 25.70
N ASP A 60 4.54 -24.80 25.64
CA ASP A 60 3.55 -24.00 24.90
C ASP A 60 3.48 -22.50 25.30
N SER A 61 3.98 -22.13 26.48
CA SER A 61 3.89 -20.78 27.04
C SER A 61 4.93 -19.78 26.51
N GLU A 62 5.99 -20.22 25.82
CA GLU A 62 7.20 -19.39 25.63
C GLU A 62 7.34 -18.71 24.26
N ASN A 63 6.62 -19.16 23.23
CA ASN A 63 6.77 -18.57 21.88
C ASN A 63 5.46 -18.48 21.11
N ARG A 64 5.33 -17.54 20.15
CA ARG A 64 4.13 -17.43 19.30
C ARG A 64 4.13 -18.45 18.16
N THR A 65 5.30 -18.83 17.65
CA THR A 65 5.51 -19.75 16.50
C THR A 65 5.60 -21.22 16.93
N VAL A 66 5.32 -22.15 16.01
CA VAL A 66 5.37 -23.62 16.27
C VAL A 66 6.78 -24.20 16.14
N GLY A 67 7.62 -23.56 15.35
CA GLY A 67 9.04 -23.83 15.19
C GLY A 67 9.74 -22.59 14.66
N GLU A 68 11.06 -22.53 14.82
CA GLU A 68 11.90 -21.46 14.27
C GLU A 68 13.37 -21.90 14.17
N TYR A 69 13.97 -21.67 13.00
CA TYR A 69 15.40 -21.73 12.78
C TYR A 69 16.04 -20.36 13.03
N PHE A 70 16.91 -20.29 14.04
CA PHE A 70 17.68 -19.11 14.40
C PHE A 70 19.05 -19.16 13.72
N SER A 71 19.22 -18.48 12.59
CA SER A 71 20.47 -18.49 11.83
C SER A 71 21.67 -17.93 12.59
N ASP A 72 21.47 -16.88 13.39
CA ASP A 72 22.53 -16.27 14.21
C ASP A 72 23.02 -17.21 15.32
N LEU A 73 22.08 -17.95 15.92
CA LEU A 73 22.37 -18.93 16.98
C LEU A 73 22.74 -20.29 16.42
N LYS A 74 22.47 -20.54 15.13
CA LYS A 74 22.65 -21.82 14.45
C LYS A 74 21.92 -22.94 15.21
N SER A 75 20.64 -22.71 15.50
CA SER A 75 19.80 -23.58 16.33
C SER A 75 18.39 -23.68 15.78
N ILE A 76 17.76 -24.85 15.94
CA ILE A 76 16.34 -25.06 15.64
C ILE A 76 15.59 -25.24 16.96
N LYS A 77 14.50 -24.51 17.14
CA LYS A 77 13.58 -24.67 18.27
C LYS A 77 12.21 -25.11 17.79
N LEU A 78 11.59 -26.04 18.50
CA LEU A 78 10.27 -26.58 18.20
C LEU A 78 9.40 -26.49 19.45
N LYS A 79 8.08 -26.28 19.28
CA LYS A 79 7.12 -26.52 20.35
C LYS A 79 6.86 -28.02 20.49
N LYS A 80 6.76 -28.49 21.74
CA LYS A 80 6.33 -29.87 22.00
C LYS A 80 4.92 -30.10 21.49
N ARG A 81 4.76 -31.12 20.64
CA ARG A 81 3.49 -31.47 19.98
C ARG A 81 3.40 -32.98 19.77
N THR A 82 2.49 -33.42 18.90
CA THR A 82 2.52 -34.82 18.45
C THR A 82 3.80 -35.08 17.63
N PRO A 83 4.36 -36.31 17.66
CA PRO A 83 5.57 -36.62 16.92
C PRO A 83 5.48 -36.27 15.43
N GLU A 84 4.32 -36.47 14.80
CA GLU A 84 4.10 -36.15 13.39
C GLU A 84 4.20 -34.63 13.13
N GLU A 85 3.54 -33.81 13.94
CA GLU A 85 3.65 -32.35 13.86
C GLU A 85 5.08 -31.85 14.13
N GLU A 86 5.80 -32.49 15.06
CA GLU A 86 7.19 -32.16 15.36
C GLU A 86 8.11 -32.47 14.17
N HIS A 87 7.95 -33.63 13.52
CA HIS A 87 8.73 -34.00 12.33
C HIS A 87 8.44 -33.06 11.15
N GLN A 88 7.18 -32.75 10.92
CA GLN A 88 6.77 -31.79 9.89
C GLN A 88 7.38 -30.40 10.16
N THR A 89 7.22 -29.89 11.37
CA THR A 89 7.76 -28.57 11.75
C THR A 89 9.28 -28.58 11.67
N PHE A 90 9.93 -29.67 12.09
CA PHE A 90 11.36 -29.83 11.95
C PHE A 90 11.81 -29.80 10.50
N LEU A 91 11.13 -30.50 9.57
CA LEU A 91 11.48 -30.46 8.15
C LEU A 91 11.41 -29.03 7.61
N HIS A 92 10.38 -28.25 7.98
CA HIS A 92 10.25 -26.84 7.58
C HIS A 92 11.45 -25.99 8.03
N GLU A 93 11.81 -26.07 9.31
CA GLU A 93 12.97 -25.34 9.84
C GLU A 93 14.31 -25.88 9.32
N PHE A 94 14.38 -27.19 9.07
CA PHE A 94 15.54 -27.83 8.48
C PHE A 94 15.78 -27.35 7.05
N LEU A 95 14.72 -27.13 6.25
CA LEU A 95 14.82 -26.56 4.92
C LEU A 95 15.40 -25.13 4.94
N HIS A 96 15.10 -24.31 5.95
CA HIS A 96 15.79 -23.02 6.15
C HIS A 96 17.27 -23.18 6.50
N CYS A 97 17.59 -24.14 7.38
CA CYS A 97 18.97 -24.45 7.75
C CYS A 97 19.81 -24.87 6.53
N ILE A 98 19.28 -25.81 5.73
CA ILE A 98 19.98 -26.32 4.57
C ILE A 98 19.84 -25.42 3.34
N SER A 99 19.01 -24.38 3.32
CA SER A 99 19.03 -23.37 2.26
C SER A 99 19.93 -22.19 2.60
N THR A 100 20.53 -22.17 3.79
CA THR A 100 21.46 -21.11 4.19
C THR A 100 22.77 -21.22 3.41
N HIS A 101 23.08 -20.20 2.62
CA HIS A 101 24.26 -20.14 1.76
C HIS A 101 24.93 -18.77 1.79
N LYS A 102 26.17 -18.69 1.32
CA LYS A 102 26.97 -17.47 1.30
C LYS A 102 27.23 -17.03 -0.14
N MET A 103 26.81 -15.82 -0.47
CA MET A 103 27.02 -15.22 -1.79
C MET A 103 28.50 -14.86 -2.02
N PRO A 104 28.95 -14.71 -3.28
CA PRO A 104 30.33 -14.31 -3.60
C PRO A 104 30.75 -12.99 -2.94
N ASN A 105 29.81 -12.08 -2.71
CA ASN A 105 30.01 -10.80 -2.03
C ASN A 105 30.15 -10.91 -0.48
N GLY A 106 30.06 -12.12 0.06
CA GLY A 106 30.24 -12.42 1.48
C GLY A 106 28.98 -12.36 2.34
N LYS A 107 27.83 -11.95 1.78
CA LYS A 107 26.55 -11.95 2.50
C LYS A 107 26.02 -13.38 2.67
N VAL A 108 25.35 -13.61 3.80
CA VAL A 108 24.67 -14.87 4.10
C VAL A 108 23.19 -14.70 3.84
N PHE A 109 22.61 -15.64 3.10
CA PHE A 109 21.20 -15.70 2.75
C PHE A 109 20.61 -16.97 3.34
N ILE A 110 19.31 -16.94 3.65
CA ILE A 110 18.52 -18.11 4.06
C ILE A 110 17.47 -18.31 3.00
N GLY A 111 17.66 -19.27 2.10
CA GLY A 111 16.80 -19.37 0.93
C GLY A 111 16.92 -18.09 0.10
N PHE A 112 15.78 -17.46 -0.19
CA PHE A 112 15.75 -16.17 -0.87
C PHE A 112 16.04 -14.98 0.04
N LYS A 113 15.99 -15.17 1.36
CA LYS A 113 15.96 -14.07 2.33
C LYS A 113 17.34 -13.52 2.67
N ASN A 114 17.50 -12.20 2.55
CA ASN A 114 18.54 -11.39 3.17
C ASN A 114 17.95 -10.33 4.14
N ASN A 115 18.77 -9.35 4.56
CA ASN A 115 18.32 -8.23 5.42
C ASN A 115 17.28 -7.30 4.75
N ARG A 116 16.95 -7.52 3.48
CA ARG A 116 15.86 -6.88 2.73
C ARG A 116 14.61 -7.75 2.78
N VAL A 117 13.48 -7.09 2.60
CA VAL A 117 12.13 -7.64 2.68
C VAL A 117 11.96 -8.69 1.56
N GLU A 118 12.11 -9.97 1.93
CA GLU A 118 12.03 -11.17 1.06
C GLU A 118 11.39 -12.37 1.81
N ALA A 119 10.70 -12.13 2.94
CA ALA A 119 10.22 -13.21 3.80
C ALA A 119 9.02 -13.96 3.19
N GLY A 120 8.13 -13.27 2.49
CA GLY A 120 6.90 -13.82 1.90
C GLY A 120 7.19 -14.96 0.93
N ILE A 121 7.94 -14.67 -0.13
CA ILE A 121 8.26 -15.68 -1.16
C ILE A 121 9.16 -16.79 -0.61
N ASN A 122 10.03 -16.47 0.35
CA ASN A 122 10.87 -17.45 1.03
C ASN A 122 10.05 -18.46 1.85
N GLU A 123 9.12 -17.99 2.69
CA GLU A 123 8.21 -18.87 3.44
C GLU A 123 7.29 -19.66 2.52
N ALA A 124 6.81 -19.04 1.43
CA ALA A 124 6.00 -19.74 0.44
C ALA A 124 6.76 -20.92 -0.18
N MET A 125 8.05 -20.73 -0.48
CA MET A 125 8.89 -21.78 -1.05
C MET A 125 9.21 -22.86 -0.03
N THR A 126 9.57 -22.50 1.21
CA THR A 126 9.78 -23.49 2.28
C THR A 126 8.52 -24.30 2.52
N GLN A 127 7.36 -23.64 2.62
CA GLN A 127 6.07 -24.29 2.80
C GLN A 127 5.77 -25.25 1.63
N TYR A 128 5.98 -24.80 0.39
CA TYR A 128 5.78 -25.62 -0.80
C TYR A 128 6.63 -26.89 -0.77
N LEU A 129 7.89 -26.78 -0.33
CA LEU A 129 8.81 -27.90 -0.20
C LEU A 129 8.46 -28.82 0.98
N THR A 130 8.05 -28.29 2.13
CA THR A 130 7.58 -29.09 3.27
C THR A 130 6.38 -29.96 2.88
N GLU A 131 5.43 -29.40 2.14
CA GLU A 131 4.19 -30.08 1.76
C GLU A 131 4.36 -31.22 0.75
N GLN A 132 5.50 -31.28 0.05
CA GLN A 132 5.78 -32.44 -0.80
C GLN A 132 5.93 -33.72 0.02
N LYS A 133 6.34 -33.61 1.30
CA LYS A 133 6.37 -34.73 2.24
C LYS A 133 5.13 -34.80 3.13
N TYR A 134 4.65 -33.64 3.59
CA TYR A 134 3.57 -33.53 4.56
C TYR A 134 2.41 -32.67 4.00
N PRO A 135 1.49 -33.24 3.21
CA PRO A 135 0.43 -32.47 2.52
C PRO A 135 -0.59 -31.81 3.46
N GLU A 136 -0.82 -32.38 4.65
CA GLU A 136 -1.77 -31.85 5.65
C GLU A 136 -1.17 -30.75 6.54
N SER A 137 -0.13 -30.06 6.05
CA SER A 137 0.66 -29.15 6.85
C SER A 137 -0.09 -27.89 7.36
N ASN A 138 0.60 -27.14 8.21
CA ASN A 138 0.07 -26.00 8.95
C ASN A 138 -0.49 -24.90 8.01
N LYS A 139 -1.72 -24.44 8.28
CA LYS A 139 -2.47 -23.48 7.44
C LYS A 139 -1.86 -22.07 7.34
N SER A 140 -0.77 -21.78 8.03
CA SER A 140 -0.28 -20.41 8.26
C SER A 140 0.36 -19.75 7.02
N TYR A 141 0.72 -20.53 6.00
CA TYR A 141 1.36 -20.05 4.76
C TYR A 141 0.65 -20.54 3.50
N GLN A 142 -0.57 -21.06 3.63
CA GLN A 142 -1.26 -21.74 2.54
C GLN A 142 -1.53 -20.81 1.36
N GLU A 143 -1.98 -19.58 1.63
CA GLU A 143 -2.33 -18.60 0.61
C GLU A 143 -1.10 -18.21 -0.22
N ILE A 144 -0.01 -17.76 0.42
CA ILE A 144 1.22 -17.37 -0.30
C ILE A 144 1.87 -18.54 -1.04
N LYS A 145 1.76 -19.76 -0.51
CA LYS A 145 2.25 -20.96 -1.20
C LYS A 145 1.42 -21.28 -2.44
N ASN A 146 0.09 -21.16 -2.37
CA ASN A 146 -0.77 -21.37 -3.53
C ASN A 146 -0.49 -20.32 -4.63
N ILE A 147 -0.20 -19.07 -4.26
CA ILE A 147 0.27 -18.05 -5.22
C ILE A 147 1.60 -18.47 -5.84
N LEU A 148 2.57 -18.91 -5.03
CA LEU A 148 3.86 -19.38 -5.53
C LEU A 148 3.69 -20.55 -6.51
N GLN A 149 2.78 -21.49 -6.25
CA GLN A 149 2.50 -22.61 -7.15
C GLN A 149 2.11 -22.13 -8.55
N LYS A 150 1.33 -21.05 -8.66
CA LYS A 150 1.04 -20.41 -9.96
C LYS A 150 2.27 -19.80 -10.59
N ILE A 151 3.12 -19.12 -9.83
CA ILE A 151 4.40 -18.60 -10.35
C ILE A 151 5.30 -19.74 -10.85
N LEU A 152 5.27 -20.91 -10.22
CA LEU A 152 6.03 -22.11 -10.64
C LEU A 152 5.50 -22.76 -11.93
N GLU A 153 4.30 -22.39 -12.41
CA GLU A 153 3.82 -22.77 -13.76
C GLU A 153 4.55 -21.98 -14.86
N ILE A 154 5.15 -20.83 -14.52
CA ILE A 154 5.93 -19.97 -15.43
C ILE A 154 7.43 -20.20 -15.23
N ILE A 155 7.91 -20.10 -13.99
CA ILE A 155 9.31 -20.32 -13.64
C ILE A 155 9.52 -21.81 -13.36
N PRO A 156 10.39 -22.51 -14.10
CA PRO A 156 10.63 -23.93 -13.89
C PRO A 156 11.00 -24.24 -12.43
N ARG A 157 10.31 -25.23 -11.85
CA ARG A 157 10.52 -25.67 -10.46
C ARG A 157 11.98 -25.95 -10.15
N GLU A 158 12.70 -26.62 -11.06
CA GLU A 158 14.13 -26.90 -10.91
C GLU A 158 14.96 -25.62 -10.71
N GLU A 159 14.72 -24.59 -11.52
CA GLU A 159 15.46 -23.32 -11.42
C GLU A 159 15.13 -22.62 -10.10
N MET A 160 13.86 -22.61 -9.68
CA MET A 160 13.44 -22.02 -8.41
C MET A 160 14.03 -22.75 -7.19
N ILE A 161 14.08 -24.09 -7.22
CA ILE A 161 14.72 -24.89 -6.15
C ILE A 161 16.22 -24.62 -6.09
N LYS A 162 16.90 -24.57 -7.24
CA LYS A 162 18.34 -24.27 -7.29
C LYS A 162 18.64 -22.86 -6.78
N SER A 163 17.86 -21.88 -7.20
CA SER A 163 17.93 -20.51 -6.68
C SER A 163 17.72 -20.49 -5.17
N TYR A 164 16.69 -21.17 -4.66
CA TYR A 164 16.41 -21.25 -3.22
C TYR A 164 17.55 -21.91 -2.43
N LEU A 165 18.10 -23.02 -2.93
CA LEU A 165 19.11 -23.77 -2.20
C LEU A 165 20.50 -23.13 -2.33
N TYR A 166 20.88 -22.53 -3.46
CA TYR A 166 22.25 -22.09 -3.71
C TYR A 166 22.41 -20.59 -3.92
N GLY A 167 21.33 -19.86 -4.16
CA GLY A 167 21.38 -18.44 -4.51
C GLY A 167 21.79 -18.17 -5.96
N GLU A 168 21.90 -19.22 -6.79
CA GLU A 168 22.34 -19.11 -8.19
C GLU A 168 21.35 -19.84 -9.12
N PRO A 169 20.69 -19.13 -10.06
CA PRO A 169 20.68 -17.66 -10.19
C PRO A 169 20.01 -16.97 -8.99
N GLU A 170 20.28 -15.68 -8.79
CA GLU A 170 19.56 -14.86 -7.80
C GLU A 170 18.05 -14.85 -8.15
N ILE A 171 17.17 -14.80 -7.14
CA ILE A 171 15.72 -14.88 -7.38
C ILE A 171 15.23 -13.71 -8.25
N GLU A 172 15.81 -12.53 -8.08
CA GLU A 172 15.49 -11.35 -8.87
C GLU A 172 15.81 -11.56 -10.35
N GLU A 173 17.01 -12.08 -10.64
CA GLU A 173 17.43 -12.42 -12.01
C GLU A 173 16.52 -13.49 -12.60
N LEU A 174 16.12 -14.48 -11.79
CA LEU A 174 15.22 -15.53 -12.21
C LEU A 174 13.83 -14.99 -12.54
N ILE A 175 13.26 -14.12 -11.71
CA ILE A 175 11.95 -13.51 -11.97
C ILE A 175 12.01 -12.63 -13.24
N GLU A 176 13.05 -11.81 -13.37
CA GLU A 176 13.24 -10.91 -14.51
C GLU A 176 13.47 -11.65 -15.83
N LYS A 177 14.15 -12.80 -15.80
CA LYS A 177 14.33 -13.69 -16.97
C LYS A 177 12.98 -14.08 -17.60
N TYR A 178 11.93 -14.20 -16.80
CA TYR A 178 10.58 -14.53 -17.28
C TYR A 178 9.70 -13.29 -17.52
N GLY A 179 10.27 -12.10 -17.59
CA GLY A 179 9.58 -10.87 -17.98
C GLY A 179 8.68 -10.29 -16.90
N MET A 180 8.94 -10.62 -15.63
CA MET A 180 8.27 -10.09 -14.45
C MET A 180 9.15 -9.08 -13.73
N ASN A 181 8.55 -8.17 -12.97
CA ASN A 181 9.27 -7.23 -12.11
C ASN A 181 9.57 -7.89 -10.75
N SER A 182 10.85 -8.21 -10.52
CA SER A 182 11.35 -8.85 -9.30
C SER A 182 10.93 -8.11 -8.03
N TRP A 183 11.19 -6.80 -7.98
CA TRP A 183 10.89 -5.96 -6.82
C TRP A 183 9.39 -5.95 -6.49
N LYS A 184 8.53 -5.71 -7.49
CA LYS A 184 7.07 -5.71 -7.30
C LYS A 184 6.57 -7.06 -6.83
N LEU A 185 7.03 -8.15 -7.44
CA LEU A 185 6.56 -9.48 -7.06
C LEU A 185 6.98 -9.84 -5.63
N ILE A 186 8.26 -9.73 -5.30
CA ILE A 186 8.81 -10.08 -3.98
C ILE A 186 8.18 -9.20 -2.89
N TYR A 187 8.13 -7.88 -3.10
CA TYR A 187 7.59 -6.94 -2.11
C TYR A 187 6.11 -7.21 -1.81
N ASN A 188 5.30 -7.54 -2.82
CA ASN A 188 3.88 -7.80 -2.61
C ASN A 188 3.61 -9.15 -1.95
N PHE A 189 4.48 -10.15 -2.15
CA PHE A 189 4.46 -11.37 -1.33
C PHE A 189 4.64 -11.08 0.17
N ASP A 190 5.51 -10.12 0.51
CA ASP A 190 5.72 -9.70 1.90
C ASP A 190 4.52 -8.93 2.49
N ILE A 191 3.85 -8.08 1.70
CA ILE A 191 2.60 -7.42 2.13
C ILE A 191 1.54 -8.46 2.46
N LEU A 192 1.34 -9.45 1.56
CA LEU A 192 0.37 -10.51 1.78
C LEU A 192 0.72 -11.36 3.00
N LEU A 193 1.99 -11.74 3.18
CA LEU A 193 2.42 -12.51 4.35
C LEU A 193 2.11 -11.79 5.68
N LYS A 194 2.40 -10.49 5.77
CA LYS A 194 2.09 -9.68 6.97
C LYS A 194 0.59 -9.67 7.27
N THR A 195 -0.21 -9.57 6.22
CA THR A 195 -1.69 -9.58 6.31
C THR A 195 -2.20 -10.94 6.81
N PHE A 196 -1.73 -12.05 6.23
CA PHE A 196 -2.19 -13.40 6.59
C PHE A 196 -1.70 -13.86 7.98
N ARG A 197 -0.56 -13.36 8.45
CA ARG A 197 -0.03 -13.67 9.78
C ARG A 197 -0.87 -13.14 10.95
N LYS A 198 -1.94 -12.38 10.69
CA LYS A 198 -2.90 -11.92 11.73
C LYS A 198 -2.19 -11.29 12.92
N GLU A 199 -1.26 -10.38 12.65
CA GLU A 199 -0.78 -9.42 13.64
C GLU A 199 -1.98 -8.72 14.33
N SER A 200 -1.79 -8.30 15.57
CA SER A 200 -2.83 -8.08 16.59
C SER A 200 -4.04 -7.26 16.08
N ILE A 201 -5.21 -7.36 16.74
CA ILE A 201 -6.41 -6.58 16.38
C ILE A 201 -6.10 -5.07 16.24
N LEU A 202 -5.11 -4.54 16.98
CA LEU A 202 -4.64 -3.16 16.84
C LEU A 202 -3.83 -2.91 15.55
N GLU A 203 -3.06 -3.87 15.05
CA GLU A 203 -2.31 -3.76 13.78
C GLU A 203 -3.22 -3.92 12.57
N ARG A 204 -4.29 -4.72 12.66
CA ARG A 204 -5.34 -4.80 11.61
C ARG A 204 -6.10 -3.50 11.39
N ILE A 205 -6.17 -2.63 12.41
CA ILE A 205 -6.82 -1.32 12.29
C ILE A 205 -5.89 -0.31 11.56
N ASN A 206 -4.57 -0.57 11.53
CA ASN A 206 -3.57 0.32 10.92
C ASN A 206 -3.09 -0.12 9.53
N PHE A 207 -3.19 -1.39 9.15
CA PHE A 207 -3.01 -1.82 7.76
C PHE A 207 -4.28 -1.56 6.97
N LYS A 208 -4.26 -0.57 6.09
CA LYS A 208 -5.42 -0.23 5.26
C LYS A 208 -5.69 -1.39 4.29
N ASN A 209 -6.94 -1.83 4.21
CA ASN A 209 -7.40 -2.85 3.26
C ASN A 209 -6.95 -2.59 1.80
N LEU A 210 -6.70 -1.32 1.45
CA LEU A 210 -6.17 -0.89 0.16
C LEU A 210 -4.78 -1.47 -0.19
N ASP A 211 -3.88 -1.65 0.79
CA ASP A 211 -2.52 -2.17 0.54
C ASP A 211 -2.56 -3.65 0.12
N VAL A 212 -3.51 -4.41 0.65
CA VAL A 212 -3.72 -5.83 0.33
C VAL A 212 -4.32 -5.99 -1.07
N ILE A 213 -5.31 -5.15 -1.40
CA ILE A 213 -5.92 -5.10 -2.74
C ILE A 213 -4.86 -4.72 -3.77
N ALA A 214 -4.05 -3.69 -3.50
CA ALA A 214 -2.96 -3.29 -4.38
C ALA A 214 -1.93 -4.41 -4.57
N ALA A 215 -1.54 -5.09 -3.49
CA ALA A 215 -0.60 -6.22 -3.56
C ALA A 215 -1.15 -7.39 -4.39
N LYS A 216 -2.44 -7.69 -4.24
CA LYS A 216 -3.15 -8.68 -5.06
C LYS A 216 -3.08 -8.33 -6.55
N GLN A 217 -3.41 -7.09 -6.90
CA GLN A 217 -3.40 -6.63 -8.30
C GLN A 217 -2.02 -6.76 -8.92
N GLU A 218 -1.00 -6.31 -8.19
CA GLU A 218 0.37 -6.35 -8.67
C GLU A 218 0.87 -7.79 -8.85
N ILE A 219 0.56 -8.71 -7.92
CA ILE A 219 0.91 -10.13 -8.09
C ILE A 219 0.24 -10.75 -9.32
N ILE A 220 -1.05 -10.48 -9.53
CA ILE A 220 -1.77 -10.99 -10.72
C ILE A 220 -1.19 -10.37 -11.99
N LEU A 221 -0.87 -9.08 -11.99
CA LEU A 221 -0.24 -8.40 -13.11
C LEU A 221 1.11 -9.01 -13.46
N GLU A 222 1.97 -9.24 -12.48
CA GLU A 222 3.27 -9.87 -12.70
C GLU A 222 3.10 -11.32 -13.19
N TYR A 223 2.15 -12.10 -12.63
CA TYR A 223 1.82 -13.42 -13.18
C TYR A 223 1.42 -13.34 -14.66
N VAL A 224 0.51 -12.43 -15.02
CA VAL A 224 0.04 -12.25 -16.41
C VAL A 224 1.20 -11.88 -17.33
N LYS A 225 2.07 -10.95 -16.91
CA LYS A 225 3.29 -10.60 -17.66
C LYS A 225 4.18 -11.81 -17.86
N GLY A 226 4.43 -12.59 -16.80
CA GLY A 226 5.25 -13.80 -16.87
C GLY A 226 4.68 -14.86 -17.82
N TYR A 227 3.37 -15.11 -17.74
CA TYR A 227 2.68 -16.05 -18.62
C TYR A 227 2.80 -15.62 -20.09
N CYS A 228 2.60 -14.33 -20.38
CA CYS A 228 2.66 -13.81 -21.75
C CYS A 228 4.10 -13.72 -22.29
N ASN A 229 5.08 -13.35 -21.47
CA ASN A 229 6.48 -13.21 -21.90
C ASN A 229 7.20 -14.57 -22.03
N SER A 230 6.72 -15.60 -21.34
CA SER A 230 7.25 -16.97 -21.47
C SER A 230 6.80 -17.71 -22.72
N LYS A 231 5.89 -17.13 -23.52
CA LYS A 231 5.28 -17.77 -24.70
C LYS A 231 5.37 -16.87 -25.92
N LYS A 232 5.32 -17.46 -27.12
CA LYS A 232 5.08 -16.66 -28.32
C LYS A 232 3.63 -16.20 -28.32
N ILE A 233 3.37 -15.03 -28.90
CA ILE A 233 2.02 -14.44 -28.98
C ILE A 233 0.99 -15.36 -29.65
N GLU A 234 1.41 -16.24 -30.57
CA GLU A 234 0.56 -17.26 -31.19
C GLU A 234 0.15 -18.36 -30.19
N GLU A 235 1.00 -18.68 -29.22
CA GLU A 235 0.86 -19.76 -28.23
C GLU A 235 0.11 -19.33 -26.96
N ILE A 236 -0.09 -18.03 -26.74
CA ILE A 236 -0.83 -17.50 -25.58
C ILE A 236 -2.31 -17.87 -25.70
N ASP A 237 -2.82 -18.71 -24.81
CA ASP A 237 -4.25 -19.00 -24.69
C ASP A 237 -4.92 -17.98 -23.75
N ILE A 238 -5.89 -17.22 -24.27
CA ILE A 238 -6.59 -16.19 -23.51
C ILE A 238 -7.59 -16.82 -22.53
N GLU A 239 -8.21 -17.94 -22.87
CA GLU A 239 -9.15 -18.62 -21.97
C GLU A 239 -8.39 -19.19 -20.77
N GLU A 240 -7.29 -19.90 -21.01
CA GLU A 240 -6.40 -20.41 -19.96
C GLU A 240 -5.84 -19.29 -19.06
N LEU A 241 -5.43 -18.17 -19.65
CA LEU A 241 -4.93 -17.02 -18.90
C LEU A 241 -6.01 -16.43 -17.99
N MET A 242 -7.24 -16.28 -18.48
CA MET A 242 -8.37 -15.77 -17.69
C MET A 242 -8.78 -16.74 -16.58
N ASP A 243 -8.76 -18.05 -16.83
CA ASP A 243 -9.01 -19.08 -15.82
C ASP A 243 -7.98 -19.01 -14.68
N ASN A 244 -6.70 -18.86 -15.03
CA ASN A 244 -5.62 -18.70 -14.06
C ASN A 244 -5.74 -17.41 -13.24
N VAL A 245 -6.15 -16.30 -13.87
CA VAL A 245 -6.45 -15.04 -13.17
C VAL A 245 -7.58 -15.26 -12.16
N ASN A 246 -8.68 -15.88 -12.56
CA ASN A 246 -9.81 -16.16 -11.65
C ASN A 246 -9.42 -17.10 -10.50
N GLU A 247 -8.49 -18.03 -10.72
CA GLU A 247 -7.93 -18.87 -9.66
C GLU A 247 -7.08 -18.07 -8.68
N LEU A 248 -6.16 -17.22 -9.16
CA LEU A 248 -5.38 -16.33 -8.32
C LEU A 248 -6.26 -15.35 -7.52
N GLU A 249 -7.31 -14.83 -8.14
CA GLU A 249 -8.27 -13.97 -7.47
C GLU A 249 -8.98 -14.66 -6.30
N ARG A 250 -9.23 -15.97 -6.42
CA ARG A 250 -9.83 -16.81 -5.37
C ARG A 250 -8.82 -17.20 -4.30
N ILE A 251 -7.57 -17.47 -4.66
CA ILE A 251 -6.50 -17.77 -3.70
C ILE A 251 -6.25 -16.57 -2.78
N ILE A 252 -6.25 -15.36 -3.35
CA ILE A 252 -6.03 -14.10 -2.63
C ILE A 252 -7.40 -13.53 -2.19
N GLU A 253 -8.14 -14.31 -1.39
CA GLU A 253 -9.44 -13.90 -0.86
C GLU A 253 -9.23 -12.84 0.24
N CYS A 254 -9.69 -11.61 -0.02
CA CYS A 254 -9.65 -10.51 0.93
C CYS A 254 -11.03 -10.37 1.59
N GLU A 255 -11.08 -10.02 2.88
CA GLU A 255 -12.36 -9.76 3.59
C GLU A 255 -13.15 -8.58 2.97
N VAL A 256 -12.51 -7.80 2.10
CA VAL A 256 -13.12 -6.69 1.37
C VAL A 256 -13.55 -7.16 -0.02
N ASN A 257 -14.84 -7.01 -0.32
CA ASN A 257 -15.46 -7.31 -1.62
C ASN A 257 -15.06 -6.35 -2.75
N GLU A 258 -14.00 -5.55 -2.58
CA GLU A 258 -13.53 -4.64 -3.62
C GLU A 258 -12.86 -5.42 -4.75
N LYS A 259 -13.45 -5.31 -5.94
CA LYS A 259 -12.93 -5.88 -7.18
C LYS A 259 -12.42 -4.73 -8.04
N SER A 260 -11.10 -4.54 -8.06
CA SER A 260 -10.47 -3.91 -9.22
C SER A 260 -9.76 -4.96 -10.03
N ASP A 261 -9.66 -4.76 -11.33
CA ASP A 261 -8.91 -5.61 -12.25
C ASP A 261 -8.13 -4.82 -13.29
N PHE A 262 -8.03 -3.50 -13.09
CA PHE A 262 -7.69 -2.55 -14.14
C PHE A 262 -6.31 -2.83 -14.77
N ASP A 263 -5.26 -2.99 -13.96
CA ASP A 263 -3.88 -3.02 -14.48
C ASP A 263 -3.57 -4.29 -15.28
N TYR A 264 -3.94 -5.47 -14.77
CA TYR A 264 -3.67 -6.71 -15.50
C TYR A 264 -4.66 -6.93 -16.64
N MET A 265 -5.92 -6.48 -16.52
CA MET A 265 -6.86 -6.54 -17.64
C MET A 265 -6.45 -5.60 -18.77
N GLN A 266 -5.85 -4.45 -18.45
CA GLN A 266 -5.25 -3.58 -19.46
C GLN A 266 -4.15 -4.31 -20.23
N TYR A 267 -3.27 -5.03 -19.53
CA TYR A 267 -2.23 -5.84 -20.17
C TYR A 267 -2.83 -6.95 -21.05
N ILE A 268 -3.82 -7.69 -20.54
CA ILE A 268 -4.53 -8.73 -21.31
C ILE A 268 -5.16 -8.14 -22.58
N ASN A 269 -5.79 -6.96 -22.50
CA ASN A 269 -6.34 -6.26 -23.64
C ASN A 269 -5.29 -5.92 -24.70
N GLN A 270 -4.10 -5.49 -24.28
CA GLN A 270 -2.98 -5.23 -25.20
C GLN A 270 -2.56 -6.50 -25.94
N ILE A 271 -2.46 -7.62 -25.24
CA ILE A 271 -2.15 -8.93 -25.84
C ILE A 271 -3.23 -9.36 -26.84
N ILE A 272 -4.51 -9.21 -26.48
CA ILE A 272 -5.64 -9.49 -27.38
C ILE A 272 -5.56 -8.60 -28.63
N ALA A 273 -5.28 -7.31 -28.48
CA ALA A 273 -5.13 -6.38 -29.61
C ALA A 273 -3.97 -6.79 -30.54
N GLN A 274 -2.84 -7.22 -29.97
CA GLN A 274 -1.70 -7.73 -30.75
C GLN A 274 -2.04 -9.00 -31.52
N LYS A 275 -2.77 -9.96 -30.90
CA LYS A 275 -3.24 -11.18 -31.59
C LYS A 275 -4.16 -10.81 -32.77
N LEU A 276 -5.13 -9.92 -32.54
CA LEU A 276 -6.06 -9.45 -33.58
C LEU A 276 -5.34 -8.74 -34.73
N GLN A 277 -4.36 -7.87 -34.46
CA GLN A 277 -3.56 -7.19 -35.49
C GLN A 277 -2.79 -8.17 -36.38
N LYS A 278 -2.36 -9.30 -35.82
CA LYS A 278 -1.71 -10.39 -36.56
C LYS A 278 -2.68 -11.35 -37.25
N GLY A 279 -4.00 -11.12 -37.13
CA GLY A 279 -5.03 -12.01 -37.67
C GLY A 279 -5.12 -13.36 -36.96
N ILE A 280 -4.63 -13.45 -35.71
CA ILE A 280 -4.62 -14.68 -34.91
C ILE A 280 -5.92 -14.79 -34.12
N ASP A 281 -6.54 -15.97 -34.16
CA ASP A 281 -7.60 -16.40 -33.23
C ASP A 281 -8.85 -15.49 -33.14
N GLU A 282 -9.18 -14.70 -34.16
CA GLU A 282 -10.34 -13.79 -34.12
C GLU A 282 -11.67 -14.52 -33.81
N GLU A 283 -11.88 -15.71 -34.37
CA GLU A 283 -13.07 -16.52 -34.08
C GLU A 283 -13.06 -17.13 -32.67
N LYS A 284 -11.89 -17.55 -32.16
CA LYS A 284 -11.79 -18.10 -30.80
C LYS A 284 -12.01 -17.00 -29.76
N LEU A 285 -11.46 -15.81 -29.97
CA LEU A 285 -11.70 -14.65 -29.10
C LEU A 285 -13.18 -14.27 -29.03
N LYS A 286 -13.94 -14.49 -30.12
CA LYS A 286 -15.40 -14.30 -30.16
C LYS A 286 -16.19 -15.42 -29.45
N GLN A 287 -15.57 -16.57 -29.22
CA GLN A 287 -16.17 -17.75 -28.57
C GLN A 287 -15.83 -17.87 -27.09
N LEU A 288 -15.03 -16.96 -26.54
CA LEU A 288 -14.74 -16.91 -25.10
C LEU A 288 -16.04 -16.90 -24.27
N PRO A 289 -16.01 -17.45 -23.04
CA PRO A 289 -17.12 -17.33 -22.10
C PRO A 289 -17.65 -15.89 -22.01
N ILE A 290 -18.98 -15.75 -21.95
CA ILE A 290 -19.64 -14.43 -21.98
C ILE A 290 -19.18 -13.51 -20.84
N GLU A 291 -18.86 -14.08 -19.69
CA GLU A 291 -18.31 -13.37 -18.54
C GLU A 291 -16.94 -12.74 -18.85
N TYR A 292 -16.07 -13.43 -19.58
CA TYR A 292 -14.76 -12.90 -19.99
C TYR A 292 -14.92 -11.80 -21.03
N ILE A 293 -15.82 -12.00 -21.99
CA ILE A 293 -16.16 -10.97 -22.99
C ILE A 293 -16.66 -9.69 -22.30
N ASN A 294 -17.54 -9.83 -21.30
CA ASN A 294 -18.05 -8.68 -20.54
C ASN A 294 -16.92 -7.96 -19.80
N ARG A 295 -16.06 -8.70 -19.09
CA ARG A 295 -14.91 -8.14 -18.37
C ARG A 295 -13.93 -7.40 -19.29
N ILE A 296 -13.60 -7.99 -20.44
CA ILE A 296 -12.78 -7.39 -21.50
C ILE A 296 -13.41 -6.08 -22.01
N ASN A 297 -14.71 -6.09 -22.30
CA ASN A 297 -15.41 -4.92 -22.83
C ASN A 297 -15.52 -3.80 -21.80
N GLN A 298 -15.79 -4.14 -20.53
CA GLN A 298 -15.77 -3.19 -19.42
C GLN A 298 -14.39 -2.54 -19.29
N GLN A 299 -13.31 -3.33 -19.32
CA GLN A 299 -11.96 -2.77 -19.28
C GLN A 299 -11.66 -1.86 -20.49
N ARG A 300 -12.06 -2.25 -21.70
CA ARG A 300 -11.90 -1.38 -22.89
C ARG A 300 -12.67 -0.07 -22.75
N ALA A 301 -13.83 -0.08 -22.09
CA ALA A 301 -14.56 1.14 -21.80
C ALA A 301 -13.83 2.01 -20.76
N LYS A 302 -13.34 1.40 -19.67
CA LYS A 302 -12.47 2.08 -18.67
C LYS A 302 -11.26 2.72 -19.34
N GLU A 303 -10.53 1.99 -20.18
CA GLU A 303 -9.37 2.52 -20.92
C GLU A 303 -9.72 3.66 -21.86
N LYS A 304 -10.87 3.60 -22.55
CA LYS A 304 -11.31 4.71 -23.42
C LYS A 304 -11.53 5.99 -22.65
N ILE A 305 -12.05 5.92 -21.42
CA ILE A 305 -12.23 7.08 -20.55
C ILE A 305 -10.88 7.50 -19.98
N TYR A 306 -10.13 6.56 -19.39
CA TYR A 306 -8.82 6.82 -18.80
C TYR A 306 -7.85 7.46 -19.78
N ASN A 307 -7.84 7.06 -21.05
CA ASN A 307 -6.96 7.61 -22.08
C ASN A 307 -7.37 9.00 -22.60
N LYS A 308 -8.53 9.55 -22.19
CA LYS A 308 -8.88 10.94 -22.49
C LYS A 308 -7.95 11.90 -21.75
N THR A 309 -7.77 13.09 -22.32
CA THR A 309 -7.15 14.24 -21.64
C THR A 309 -7.98 14.60 -20.39
N ARG A 310 -7.35 15.11 -19.32
CA ARG A 310 -8.05 15.50 -18.08
C ARG A 310 -9.28 16.37 -18.32
N LYS A 311 -9.13 17.42 -19.13
CA LYS A 311 -10.22 18.31 -19.56
C LYS A 311 -11.41 17.56 -20.17
N ARG A 312 -11.16 16.59 -21.05
CA ARG A 312 -12.21 15.78 -21.68
C ARG A 312 -12.88 14.81 -20.72
N ILE A 313 -12.15 14.28 -19.73
CA ILE A 313 -12.75 13.45 -18.69
C ILE A 313 -13.73 14.31 -17.89
N LEU A 314 -13.33 15.50 -17.48
CA LEU A 314 -14.17 16.40 -16.70
C LEU A 314 -15.36 17.00 -17.46
N ASP A 315 -15.22 17.15 -18.77
CA ASP A 315 -16.31 17.53 -19.66
C ASP A 315 -17.31 16.38 -19.89
N GLU A 316 -17.00 15.14 -19.44
CA GLU A 316 -17.96 14.04 -19.43
C GLU A 316 -18.95 14.18 -18.28
N ASP A 317 -20.20 13.85 -18.60
CA ASP A 317 -21.28 13.79 -17.64
C ASP A 317 -21.29 12.40 -16.98
N PHE A 318 -20.66 12.30 -15.81
CA PHE A 318 -20.65 11.11 -14.95
C PHE A 318 -21.86 11.05 -14.00
N SER A 319 -22.88 11.90 -14.17
CA SER A 319 -24.06 11.85 -13.30
C SER A 319 -24.73 10.47 -13.38
N ASN A 320 -25.17 9.97 -12.23
CA ASN A 320 -25.73 8.62 -12.04
C ASN A 320 -27.00 8.35 -12.87
N ASP A 321 -27.57 9.34 -13.56
CA ASP A 321 -28.79 9.21 -14.35
C ASP A 321 -28.60 8.48 -15.69
N LYS A 322 -27.35 8.16 -16.07
CA LYS A 322 -27.04 7.29 -17.20
C LYS A 322 -26.43 5.99 -16.67
N ASP A 323 -27.15 4.88 -16.83
CA ASP A 323 -26.73 3.49 -16.50
C ASP A 323 -25.36 3.07 -17.08
N THR A 324 -24.70 3.92 -17.88
CA THR A 324 -23.48 3.60 -18.61
C THR A 324 -22.22 3.62 -17.75
N TYR A 325 -22.21 4.31 -16.60
CA TYR A 325 -21.00 4.45 -15.77
C TYR A 325 -21.10 3.88 -14.35
N SER A 326 -22.25 3.35 -13.93
CA SER A 326 -22.47 2.83 -12.57
C SER A 326 -21.42 1.79 -12.17
N ASP A 327 -21.20 0.80 -13.03
CA ASP A 327 -20.20 -0.26 -12.82
C ASP A 327 -18.75 0.27 -12.71
N PHE A 328 -18.45 1.41 -13.34
CA PHE A 328 -17.09 1.99 -13.28
C PHE A 328 -16.87 2.78 -11.99
N LEU A 329 -17.92 3.42 -11.48
CA LEU A 329 -17.84 4.18 -10.23
C LEU A 329 -17.68 3.26 -9.00
N GLU A 330 -18.08 1.99 -9.12
CA GLU A 330 -17.90 0.97 -8.09
C GLU A 330 -16.46 0.40 -8.02
N ASP A 331 -15.63 0.60 -9.03
CA ASP A 331 -14.22 0.17 -9.03
C ASP A 331 -13.33 1.26 -8.39
N SER A 332 -13.08 1.11 -7.08
CA SER A 332 -12.29 2.06 -6.26
C SER A 332 -10.92 2.35 -6.86
N MET A 333 -10.18 1.35 -7.35
CA MET A 333 -8.85 1.58 -7.88
C MET A 333 -8.87 2.26 -9.26
N TYR A 334 -9.84 1.95 -10.11
CA TYR A 334 -10.06 2.71 -11.35
C TYR A 334 -10.43 4.16 -11.04
N MET A 335 -11.33 4.38 -10.07
CA MET A 335 -11.70 5.71 -9.60
C MET A 335 -10.51 6.46 -9.02
N ASN A 336 -9.68 5.82 -8.20
CA ASN A 336 -8.41 6.37 -7.73
C ASN A 336 -7.48 6.79 -8.85
N LYS A 337 -7.32 5.96 -9.89
CA LYS A 337 -6.48 6.31 -11.06
C LYS A 337 -7.07 7.49 -11.83
N LEU A 338 -8.38 7.53 -12.03
CA LEU A 338 -9.05 8.69 -12.65
C LEU A 338 -8.87 9.95 -11.80
N ILE A 339 -9.02 9.83 -10.49
CA ILE A 339 -8.83 10.90 -9.52
C ILE A 339 -7.40 11.38 -9.52
N GLN A 340 -6.41 10.50 -9.50
CA GLN A 340 -5.01 10.90 -9.56
C GLN A 340 -4.70 11.55 -10.90
N LYS A 341 -5.29 11.05 -11.98
CA LYS A 341 -5.19 11.69 -13.29
C LYS A 341 -5.80 13.09 -13.26
N ILE A 342 -6.96 13.29 -12.63
CA ILE A 342 -7.66 14.58 -12.58
C ILE A 342 -7.08 15.53 -11.53
N CYS A 343 -6.71 15.07 -10.35
CA CYS A 343 -6.33 15.92 -9.22
C CYS A 343 -4.81 15.97 -9.03
N GLY A 344 -4.05 15.05 -9.62
CA GLY A 344 -2.62 14.88 -9.42
C GLY A 344 -2.28 13.69 -8.51
N GLU A 345 -1.06 13.18 -8.62
CA GLU A 345 -0.57 12.10 -7.76
C GLU A 345 -0.41 12.54 -6.31
N GLY A 346 -0.71 11.62 -5.38
CA GLY A 346 -0.74 11.88 -3.94
C GLY A 346 -2.11 12.32 -3.41
N THR A 347 -3.09 12.51 -4.29
CA THR A 347 -4.49 12.74 -3.89
C THR A 347 -5.07 11.46 -3.28
N ILE A 348 -5.23 11.42 -1.95
CA ILE A 348 -5.88 10.32 -1.23
C ILE A 348 -7.25 10.81 -0.74
N PHE A 349 -8.29 10.10 -1.13
CA PHE A 349 -9.66 10.35 -0.71
C PHE A 349 -10.12 9.29 0.28
N GLU A 350 -10.88 9.69 1.30
CA GLU A 350 -11.54 8.73 2.22
C GLU A 350 -12.89 8.27 1.67
N ASP A 351 -13.51 9.05 0.77
CA ASP A 351 -14.62 8.66 -0.11
C ASP A 351 -14.29 9.16 -1.52
N GLU A 352 -13.82 8.25 -2.36
CA GLU A 352 -13.29 8.55 -3.69
C GLU A 352 -14.37 9.05 -4.65
N GLN A 353 -15.55 8.45 -4.62
CA GLN A 353 -16.63 8.78 -5.55
C GLN A 353 -17.24 10.16 -5.23
N MET A 354 -17.48 10.46 -3.95
CA MET A 354 -17.99 11.77 -3.53
C MET A 354 -16.99 12.88 -3.86
N ARG A 355 -15.70 12.67 -3.58
CA ARG A 355 -14.65 13.68 -3.80
C ARG A 355 -14.35 13.89 -5.29
N PHE A 356 -14.43 12.86 -6.13
CA PHE A 356 -14.37 12.99 -7.60
C PHE A 356 -15.51 13.86 -8.16
N ASN A 357 -16.73 13.63 -7.69
CA ASN A 357 -17.90 14.41 -8.12
C ASN A 357 -17.77 15.87 -7.72
N LEU A 358 -17.26 16.15 -6.51
CA LEU A 358 -17.01 17.52 -6.04
C LEU A 358 -15.88 18.21 -6.81
N ALA A 359 -14.79 17.50 -7.14
CA ALA A 359 -13.72 18.04 -7.98
C ALA A 359 -14.23 18.40 -9.38
N THR A 360 -15.05 17.52 -9.97
CA THR A 360 -15.68 17.76 -11.28
C THR A 360 -16.62 18.95 -11.25
N LYS A 361 -17.44 19.06 -10.21
CA LYS A 361 -18.33 20.21 -9.98
C LYS A 361 -17.55 21.51 -9.82
N LEU A 362 -16.49 21.51 -9.00
CA LEU A 362 -15.64 22.68 -8.78
C LEU A 362 -14.95 23.11 -10.09
N TRP A 363 -14.46 22.16 -10.87
CA TRP A 363 -13.91 22.43 -12.20
C TRP A 363 -14.94 23.11 -13.12
N ASN A 364 -16.15 22.57 -13.21
CA ASN A 364 -17.20 23.15 -14.06
C ASN A 364 -17.52 24.60 -13.68
N GLU A 365 -17.50 24.93 -12.39
CA GLU A 365 -17.65 26.29 -11.90
C GLU A 365 -16.45 27.18 -12.27
N ILE A 366 -15.22 26.69 -12.10
CA ILE A 366 -13.99 27.40 -12.49
C ILE A 366 -13.99 27.67 -14.00
N LYS A 367 -14.29 26.66 -14.82
CA LYS A 367 -14.37 26.77 -16.28
C LYS A 367 -15.42 27.78 -16.73
N SER A 368 -16.56 27.85 -16.04
CA SER A 368 -17.61 28.84 -16.30
C SER A 368 -17.14 30.27 -16.01
N ARG A 369 -16.39 30.47 -14.92
CA ARG A 369 -15.85 31.78 -14.51
C ARG A 369 -14.63 32.21 -15.32
N TYR A 370 -13.77 31.27 -15.68
CA TYR A 370 -12.48 31.48 -16.34
C TYR A 370 -12.34 30.49 -17.52
N PRO A 371 -12.98 30.78 -18.67
CA PRO A 371 -13.07 29.84 -19.79
C PRO A 371 -11.74 29.57 -20.50
N ASP A 372 -10.73 30.38 -20.24
CA ASP A 372 -9.39 30.35 -20.81
C ASP A 372 -8.34 29.73 -19.86
N VAL A 373 -8.73 29.30 -18.66
CA VAL A 373 -7.87 28.53 -17.75
C VAL A 373 -7.72 27.10 -18.26
N ASP A 374 -6.48 26.64 -18.38
CA ASP A 374 -6.20 25.21 -18.54
C ASP A 374 -6.29 24.49 -17.19
N PHE A 375 -6.91 23.33 -17.22
CA PHE A 375 -7.00 22.44 -16.07
C PHE A 375 -5.62 21.98 -15.58
N ASP A 376 -4.66 21.89 -16.49
CA ASP A 376 -3.29 21.47 -16.18
C ASP A 376 -2.53 22.45 -15.28
N TRP A 377 -3.05 23.67 -15.13
CA TRP A 377 -2.53 24.67 -14.22
C TRP A 377 -3.10 24.56 -12.81
N ILE A 378 -4.17 23.77 -12.63
CA ILE A 378 -4.94 23.69 -11.39
C ILE A 378 -4.42 22.57 -10.50
N ASP A 379 -4.14 22.94 -9.25
CA ASP A 379 -3.91 22.05 -8.14
C ASP A 379 -5.14 22.05 -7.21
N PHE A 380 -5.52 20.87 -6.73
CA PHE A 380 -6.64 20.68 -5.81
C PHE A 380 -6.14 20.45 -4.39
N GLY A 381 -6.81 21.10 -3.43
CA GLY A 381 -6.53 20.95 -2.02
C GLY A 381 -7.78 20.64 -1.20
N PHE A 382 -7.57 20.04 -0.04
CA PHE A 382 -8.63 19.81 0.95
C PHE A 382 -8.30 20.60 2.20
N LEU A 383 -9.28 21.37 2.65
CA LEU A 383 -9.22 22.10 3.91
C LEU A 383 -10.08 21.35 4.91
N ASP A 384 -9.39 20.64 5.81
CA ASP A 384 -9.96 19.61 6.68
C ASP A 384 -10.88 18.66 5.86
N ASP A 385 -12.07 18.33 6.38
CA ASP A 385 -13.10 17.53 5.67
C ASP A 385 -14.28 18.38 5.18
N LYS A 386 -14.14 19.71 5.23
CA LYS A 386 -15.24 20.65 4.96
C LYS A 386 -15.20 21.25 3.56
N TYR A 387 -14.02 21.47 2.97
CA TYR A 387 -13.91 22.15 1.67
C TYR A 387 -12.92 21.50 0.72
N ILE A 388 -13.29 21.45 -0.56
CA ILE A 388 -12.37 21.25 -1.68
C ILE A 388 -12.03 22.61 -2.29
N ILE A 389 -10.76 22.86 -2.60
CA ILE A 389 -10.26 24.11 -3.16
C ILE A 389 -9.49 23.86 -4.47
N ALA A 390 -9.49 24.85 -5.36
CA ALA A 390 -8.75 24.87 -6.62
C ALA A 390 -7.77 26.04 -6.64
N ARG A 391 -6.55 25.80 -7.13
CA ARG A 391 -5.41 26.72 -7.00
C ARG A 391 -4.58 26.77 -8.28
N ILE A 392 -4.03 27.94 -8.62
CA ILE A 392 -3.00 28.10 -9.66
C ILE A 392 -1.81 28.84 -9.04
N ASP A 393 -0.62 28.24 -9.07
CA ASP A 393 0.63 28.83 -8.53
C ASP A 393 0.48 29.38 -7.10
N GLY A 394 -0.07 28.55 -6.21
CA GLY A 394 -0.37 28.95 -4.84
C GLY A 394 -1.65 29.79 -4.67
N ARG A 395 -2.18 30.41 -5.71
CA ARG A 395 -3.32 31.33 -5.60
C ARG A 395 -4.65 30.58 -5.71
N ILE A 396 -5.52 30.72 -4.70
CA ILE A 396 -6.82 30.04 -4.69
C ILE A 396 -7.76 30.75 -5.65
N ILE A 397 -8.31 30.00 -6.59
CA ILE A 397 -9.21 30.49 -7.63
C ILE A 397 -10.65 30.00 -7.44
N GLY A 398 -10.88 29.01 -6.57
CA GLY A 398 -12.21 28.56 -6.16
C GLY A 398 -12.19 27.61 -4.97
N ALA A 399 -13.35 27.45 -4.35
CA ALA A 399 -13.58 26.58 -3.21
C ALA A 399 -15.04 26.12 -3.18
N MET A 400 -15.29 24.95 -2.59
CA MET A 400 -16.62 24.34 -2.48
C MET A 400 -16.75 23.55 -1.18
N ASN A 401 -17.90 23.66 -0.52
CA ASN A 401 -18.21 22.95 0.71
C ASN A 401 -18.66 21.51 0.41
N ILE A 402 -18.09 20.55 1.14
CA ILE A 402 -18.29 19.10 1.00
C ILE A 402 -19.63 18.67 1.63
N ASP A 403 -20.13 19.38 2.65
CA ASP A 403 -21.35 19.03 3.42
C ASP A 403 -22.68 19.37 2.70
N VAL A 404 -22.62 19.91 1.47
CA VAL A 404 -23.80 20.43 0.76
C VAL A 404 -24.36 19.38 -0.18
N TYR A 405 -25.42 18.68 0.27
CA TYR A 405 -26.12 17.65 -0.50
C TYR A 405 -27.17 18.19 -1.50
N ASP A 406 -27.55 19.47 -1.44
CA ASP A 406 -28.59 20.08 -2.31
C ASP A 406 -27.98 20.91 -3.47
N GLU A 407 -28.31 20.53 -4.71
CA GLU A 407 -27.90 21.23 -5.95
C GLU A 407 -28.39 22.70 -6.03
N ASN A 408 -29.48 23.04 -5.37
CA ASN A 408 -29.97 24.43 -5.33
C ASN A 408 -29.25 25.28 -4.27
N GLU A 409 -28.69 24.63 -3.26
CA GLU A 409 -27.87 25.25 -2.24
C GLU A 409 -26.43 25.45 -2.75
N TYR A 410 -25.94 24.51 -3.56
CA TYR A 410 -24.69 24.58 -4.31
C TYR A 410 -24.51 25.89 -5.10
N LEU A 411 -25.54 26.32 -5.83
CA LEU A 411 -25.52 27.57 -6.63
C LEU A 411 -25.36 28.86 -5.78
N LYS A 412 -25.48 28.75 -4.45
CA LYS A 412 -25.44 29.88 -3.51
C LYS A 412 -24.12 30.00 -2.72
N TYR A 413 -23.26 28.98 -2.72
CA TYR A 413 -21.95 29.07 -2.06
C TYR A 413 -20.97 29.80 -2.97
N LYS A 414 -20.83 31.10 -2.73
CA LYS A 414 -20.10 31.99 -3.63
C LYS A 414 -19.06 32.84 -2.91
N GLU A 415 -17.95 32.97 -3.64
CA GLU A 415 -16.83 33.88 -3.53
C GLU A 415 -15.70 33.48 -2.58
N VAL A 416 -14.58 33.12 -3.22
CA VAL A 416 -13.27 33.41 -2.67
C VAL A 416 -13.04 34.90 -2.90
N VAL A 417 -13.16 35.71 -1.84
CA VAL A 417 -12.91 37.16 -1.94
C VAL A 417 -11.48 37.43 -1.50
N GLU A 418 -10.71 38.12 -2.33
CA GLU A 418 -9.41 38.65 -1.92
C GLU A 418 -9.65 39.68 -0.81
N SER A 419 -9.02 39.50 0.36
CA SER A 419 -9.28 40.33 1.54
C SER A 419 -8.60 41.71 1.44
N GLY A 420 -9.06 42.53 0.50
CA GLY A 420 -8.54 43.84 0.19
C GLY A 420 -7.50 43.81 -0.95
N LYS A 421 -7.41 44.94 -1.66
CA LYS A 421 -6.33 45.16 -2.64
C LYS A 421 -4.99 44.96 -1.93
N ASN A 422 -4.15 44.07 -2.44
CA ASN A 422 -2.80 43.78 -1.96
C ASN A 422 -2.71 42.70 -0.84
N SER A 423 -3.72 41.85 -0.64
CA SER A 423 -3.61 40.74 0.31
C SER A 423 -3.52 39.41 -0.44
N ARG A 424 -2.45 38.64 -0.21
CA ARG A 424 -2.37 37.19 -0.53
C ARG A 424 -3.27 36.36 0.39
N ARG A 425 -4.34 36.98 0.90
CA ARG A 425 -5.29 36.42 1.82
C ARG A 425 -6.63 36.25 1.12
N TYR A 426 -7.06 35.00 1.07
CA TYR A 426 -8.30 34.59 0.46
C TYR A 426 -9.30 34.30 1.56
N ARG A 427 -10.55 34.74 1.39
CA ARG A 427 -11.68 34.38 2.26
C ARG A 427 -12.64 33.46 1.54
N ILE A 428 -12.75 32.23 2.02
CA ILE A 428 -13.86 31.33 1.63
C ILE A 428 -15.05 31.68 2.51
N ILE A 429 -16.16 32.14 1.93
CA ILE A 429 -17.37 32.52 2.67
C ILE A 429 -18.40 31.39 2.60
N SER A 430 -18.75 30.82 3.74
CA SER A 430 -19.86 29.86 3.85
C SER A 430 -21.22 30.58 3.99
N LYS A 431 -22.32 29.85 3.78
CA LYS A 431 -23.70 30.34 4.02
C LYS A 431 -23.92 30.84 5.46
N GLU A 432 -23.11 30.39 6.41
CA GLU A 432 -23.16 30.78 7.82
C GLU A 432 -22.27 32.00 8.16
N ASN A 433 -21.70 32.67 7.15
CA ASN A 433 -20.68 33.73 7.32
C ASN A 433 -19.44 33.27 8.09
N GLU A 434 -19.16 31.96 8.14
CA GLU A 434 -17.83 31.47 8.49
C GLU A 434 -16.89 31.91 7.37
N TYR A 435 -15.80 32.58 7.73
CA TYR A 435 -14.74 32.89 6.78
C TYR A 435 -13.40 32.33 7.23
N ILE A 436 -12.65 31.87 6.23
CA ILE A 436 -11.36 31.22 6.38
C ILE A 436 -10.32 32.15 5.79
N ASP A 437 -9.43 32.72 6.61
CA ASP A 437 -8.31 33.55 6.11
C ASP A 437 -7.11 32.66 5.79
N LEU A 438 -6.82 32.51 4.50
CA LEU A 438 -5.63 31.84 3.97
C LEU A 438 -4.48 32.85 3.92
N ASN A 439 -3.23 32.49 4.22
CA ASN A 439 -2.09 33.43 4.20
C ASN A 439 -0.92 32.88 3.38
N ASP A 440 0.12 33.72 3.17
CA ASP A 440 1.31 33.43 2.36
C ASP A 440 2.01 32.10 2.67
N ALA A 441 1.87 31.58 3.90
CA ALA A 441 2.26 30.22 4.26
C ALA A 441 1.03 29.31 4.12
N GLN A 442 0.65 29.04 2.87
CA GLN A 442 -0.67 28.57 2.42
C GLN A 442 -1.14 27.21 2.96
N ASN A 443 -0.35 26.54 3.78
CA ASN A 443 -0.66 25.20 4.28
C ASN A 443 -1.44 25.23 5.61
N GLU A 444 -1.53 26.36 6.33
CA GLU A 444 -2.24 26.46 7.61
C GLU A 444 -2.88 27.85 7.85
N GLY A 445 -3.99 27.90 8.61
CA GLY A 445 -4.61 29.18 9.00
C GLY A 445 -5.66 29.08 10.09
N LYS A 446 -6.45 30.16 10.28
CA LYS A 446 -7.44 30.31 11.37
C LYS A 446 -8.87 30.42 10.84
N PHE A 447 -9.81 29.85 11.57
CA PHE A 447 -11.25 30.02 11.32
C PHE A 447 -11.81 31.27 11.99
N TYR A 448 -12.73 31.93 11.31
CA TYR A 448 -13.48 33.05 11.85
C TYR A 448 -14.99 32.86 11.66
N GLN A 449 -15.74 33.33 12.64
CA GLN A 449 -17.20 33.45 12.59
C GLN A 449 -17.58 34.86 13.03
N ASP A 450 -18.36 35.57 12.22
CA ASP A 450 -18.81 36.95 12.48
C ASP A 450 -17.67 37.92 12.87
N GLY A 451 -16.50 37.78 12.25
CA GLY A 451 -15.36 38.65 12.49
C GLY A 451 -14.41 38.18 13.60
N LYS A 452 -14.69 37.07 14.28
CA LYS A 452 -13.96 36.61 15.48
C LYS A 452 -13.37 35.22 15.29
N ILE A 453 -12.19 34.99 15.88
CA ILE A 453 -11.51 33.68 15.87
C ILE A 453 -12.41 32.64 16.54
N VAL A 454 -12.63 31.52 15.85
CA VAL A 454 -13.32 30.36 16.40
C VAL A 454 -12.35 29.59 17.28
N TYR A 455 -12.83 29.09 18.42
CA TYR A 455 -12.04 28.28 19.33
C TYR A 455 -12.63 26.88 19.46
N GLU A 456 -11.77 25.88 19.57
CA GLU A 456 -12.13 24.50 19.86
C GLU A 456 -12.24 24.28 21.36
N SER A 457 -13.27 23.53 21.75
CA SER A 457 -13.34 22.91 23.06
C SER A 457 -12.32 21.78 23.17
N GLU A 458 -11.77 21.58 24.37
CA GLU A 458 -10.94 20.40 24.65
C GLU A 458 -11.65 19.10 24.26
N SER A 459 -10.90 18.11 23.75
CA SER A 459 -11.47 16.81 23.41
C SER A 459 -11.93 16.06 24.67
N PHE A 460 -12.75 15.02 24.51
CA PHE A 460 -13.19 14.19 25.64
C PHE A 460 -12.00 13.59 26.41
N GLU A 461 -10.98 13.12 25.69
CA GLU A 461 -9.77 12.53 26.27
C GLU A 461 -8.89 13.56 26.97
N GLU A 462 -8.72 14.75 26.37
CA GLU A 462 -8.00 15.87 27.00
C GLU A 462 -8.72 16.35 28.26
N GLY A 463 -10.06 16.42 28.22
CA GLY A 463 -10.90 16.73 29.37
C GLY A 463 -10.80 15.67 30.47
N LEU A 464 -10.81 14.39 30.11
CA LEU A 464 -10.65 13.28 31.07
C LEU A 464 -9.27 13.34 31.75
N GLU A 465 -8.22 13.61 30.99
CA GLU A 465 -6.85 13.73 31.51
C GLU A 465 -6.70 14.97 32.42
N ARG A 466 -7.29 16.10 32.04
CA ARG A 466 -7.36 17.30 32.88
C ARG A 466 -8.07 17.01 34.20
N LEU A 467 -9.23 16.35 34.17
CA LEU A 467 -10.01 15.98 35.35
C LEU A 467 -9.27 14.99 36.25
N LYS A 468 -8.54 14.02 35.69
CA LYS A 468 -7.66 13.12 36.46
C LYS A 468 -6.56 13.89 37.18
N LYS A 469 -5.85 14.78 36.47
CA LYS A 469 -4.80 15.63 37.06
C LYS A 469 -5.36 16.56 38.13
N LEU A 470 -6.54 17.13 37.90
CA LEU A 470 -7.24 17.96 38.86
C LEU A 470 -7.53 17.15 40.14
N TYR A 471 -8.11 15.96 40.01
CA TYR A 471 -8.41 15.08 41.14
C TYR A 471 -7.16 14.67 41.92
N GLU A 472 -6.07 14.33 41.23
CA GLU A 472 -4.79 14.01 41.87
C GLU A 472 -4.20 15.22 42.59
N LYS A 473 -4.25 16.41 42.00
CA LYS A 473 -3.74 17.65 42.61
C LYS A 473 -4.57 18.06 43.81
N GLU A 474 -5.90 17.94 43.75
CA GLU A 474 -6.79 18.18 44.89
C GLU A 474 -6.52 17.19 46.04
N LYS A 475 -6.31 15.92 45.71
CA LYS A 475 -5.94 14.89 46.69
C LYS A 475 -4.57 15.20 47.33
N ASN A 476 -3.59 15.58 46.52
CA ASN A 476 -2.25 15.96 47.00
C ASN A 476 -2.30 17.23 47.87
N LEU A 477 -3.07 18.24 47.48
CA LEU A 477 -3.27 19.45 48.29
C LEU A 477 -3.86 19.08 49.66
N LYS A 478 -4.82 18.16 49.71
CA LYS A 478 -5.40 17.68 50.96
C LYS A 478 -4.36 17.00 51.86
N ILE A 479 -3.55 16.10 51.28
CA ILE A 479 -2.45 15.43 52.01
C ILE A 479 -1.43 16.46 52.53
N LEU A 480 -1.03 17.43 51.71
CA LEU A 480 -0.08 18.48 52.08
C LEU A 480 -0.63 19.35 53.23
N LYS A 481 -1.92 19.68 53.20
CA LYS A 481 -2.60 20.38 54.30
C LYS A 481 -2.58 19.54 55.58
N ASP A 482 -2.90 18.26 55.49
CA ASP A 482 -2.90 17.33 56.63
C ASP A 482 -1.50 17.12 57.24
N MET A 483 -0.44 17.22 56.42
CA MET A 483 0.96 17.10 56.84
C MET A 483 1.57 18.41 57.35
N GLY A 484 0.84 19.53 57.35
CA GLY A 484 1.34 20.83 57.78
C GLY A 484 2.41 21.42 56.87
N ALA A 485 2.28 21.22 55.54
CA ALA A 485 3.23 21.75 54.57
C ALA A 485 3.28 23.30 54.60
N PRO A 486 4.43 23.93 54.27
CA PRO A 486 4.57 25.38 54.24
C PRO A 486 3.63 26.07 53.24
N ASP A 487 3.16 27.28 53.56
CA ASP A 487 2.21 28.05 52.73
C ASP A 487 2.65 28.23 51.28
N VAL A 488 3.96 28.38 51.02
CA VAL A 488 4.50 28.51 49.65
C VAL A 488 4.22 27.27 48.80
N VAL A 489 4.22 26.08 49.42
CA VAL A 489 3.95 24.79 48.76
C VAL A 489 2.45 24.64 48.51
N LEU A 490 1.62 25.04 49.47
CA LEU A 490 0.16 25.02 49.34
C LEU A 490 -0.30 25.95 48.22
N LYS A 491 0.23 27.18 48.18
CA LYS A 491 -0.12 28.20 47.19
C LYS A 491 0.27 27.78 45.77
N GLY A 492 1.44 27.18 45.59
CA GLY A 492 1.85 26.64 44.28
C GLY A 492 0.93 25.52 43.78
N CYS A 493 0.45 24.65 44.68
CA CYS A 493 -0.49 23.59 44.31
C CYS A 493 -1.90 24.14 44.02
N GLU A 494 -2.35 25.18 44.76
CA GLU A 494 -3.62 25.87 44.51
C GLU A 494 -3.63 26.60 43.16
N GLU A 495 -2.53 27.27 42.78
CA GLU A 495 -2.37 27.91 41.46
C GLU A 495 -2.41 26.90 40.30
N GLU A 496 -1.87 25.69 40.49
CA GLU A 496 -1.95 24.62 39.49
C GLU A 496 -3.38 24.06 39.35
N ILE A 497 -4.10 23.91 40.46
CA ILE A 497 -5.52 23.51 40.47
C ILE A 497 -6.35 24.57 39.73
N GLU A 498 -6.13 25.85 40.01
CA GLU A 498 -6.85 26.95 39.36
C GLU A 498 -6.65 26.95 37.84
N LYS A 499 -5.43 26.67 37.37
CA LYS A 499 -5.15 26.48 35.92
C LYS A 499 -5.87 25.28 35.30
N LEU A 500 -6.14 24.24 36.09
CA LEU A 500 -6.82 23.01 35.64
C LEU A 500 -8.35 23.09 35.72
N LEU A 501 -8.93 24.06 36.45
CA LEU A 501 -10.38 24.23 36.58
C LEU A 501 -11.05 24.66 35.26
N HIS A 502 -10.34 25.44 34.43
CA HIS A 502 -10.87 25.94 33.17
C HIS A 502 -10.44 25.04 32.00
N PRO A 503 -11.38 24.61 31.13
CA PRO A 503 -11.06 23.91 29.89
C PRO A 503 -10.03 24.67 29.06
N LYS A 504 -9.10 23.96 28.43
CA LYS A 504 -8.19 24.60 27.48
C LYS A 504 -8.99 24.96 26.23
N VAL A 505 -9.00 26.24 25.91
CA VAL A 505 -9.59 26.78 24.69
C VAL A 505 -8.46 26.97 23.70
N LYS A 506 -8.47 26.21 22.60
CA LYS A 506 -7.44 26.31 21.55
C LYS A 506 -8.03 27.05 20.35
N GLU A 507 -7.23 27.88 19.69
CA GLU A 507 -7.65 28.49 18.43
C GLU A 507 -7.95 27.38 17.42
N LYS A 508 -9.12 27.44 16.77
CA LYS A 508 -9.45 26.52 15.70
C LYS A 508 -8.59 26.83 14.49
N LYS A 509 -7.76 25.87 14.10
CA LYS A 509 -6.87 25.97 12.94
C LYS A 509 -7.26 24.94 11.90
N TYR A 510 -6.96 25.24 10.65
CA TYR A 510 -7.03 24.27 9.56
C TYR A 510 -5.64 24.04 8.98
N SER A 511 -5.49 22.91 8.29
CA SER A 511 -4.36 22.67 7.39
C SER A 511 -4.88 22.28 6.01
N ILE A 512 -4.16 22.68 4.96
CA ILE A 512 -4.49 22.28 3.60
C ILE A 512 -3.59 21.14 3.18
N LYS A 513 -4.21 20.04 2.77
CA LYS A 513 -3.52 18.91 2.12
C LYS A 513 -3.68 19.08 0.61
N TYR A 514 -2.55 19.23 -0.08
CA TYR A 514 -2.50 19.44 -1.52
C TYR A 514 -2.18 18.14 -2.26
N ALA A 515 -2.69 18.04 -3.48
CA ALA A 515 -2.11 17.19 -4.51
C ALA A 515 -0.85 17.87 -5.09
N GLY A 516 0.11 17.11 -5.63
CA GLY A 516 1.29 17.73 -6.23
C GLY A 516 0.98 18.54 -7.51
N SER A 517 1.85 19.48 -7.91
CA SER A 517 1.68 20.25 -9.17
C SER A 517 1.69 19.33 -10.40
N TYR A 518 0.64 19.38 -11.22
CA TYR A 518 0.45 18.46 -12.34
C TYR A 518 1.54 18.58 -13.42
N LEU A 519 1.80 19.78 -13.94
CA LEU A 519 2.81 20.00 -14.98
C LEU A 519 4.21 19.55 -14.53
N GLU A 520 4.57 19.82 -13.27
CA GLU A 520 5.85 19.40 -12.71
C GLU A 520 5.91 17.87 -12.53
N ASN A 521 4.81 17.25 -12.12
CA ASN A 521 4.70 15.80 -12.01
C ASN A 521 4.81 15.09 -13.36
N GLN A 522 4.19 15.62 -14.42
CA GLN A 522 4.30 15.03 -15.76
C GLN A 522 5.72 15.10 -16.30
N LYS A 523 6.39 16.24 -16.11
CA LYS A 523 7.81 16.40 -16.45
C LYS A 523 8.68 15.40 -15.70
N ASN A 524 8.49 15.26 -14.38
CA ASN A 524 9.25 14.33 -13.55
C ASN A 524 9.06 12.86 -13.98
N LYS A 525 7.92 12.53 -14.57
CA LYS A 525 7.64 11.20 -15.14
C LYS A 525 8.01 11.02 -16.60
N SER A 526 8.54 12.05 -17.25
CA SER A 526 8.81 12.04 -18.69
C SER A 526 7.55 11.77 -19.54
N GLU A 527 6.38 12.20 -19.06
CA GLU A 527 5.12 12.12 -19.83
C GLU A 527 4.98 13.26 -20.84
N ILE A 528 5.59 14.40 -20.54
CA ILE A 528 5.71 15.58 -21.41
C ILE A 528 7.19 15.94 -21.54
N ASP A 529 7.57 16.51 -22.67
CA ASP A 529 8.94 16.97 -22.87
C ASP A 529 9.22 18.34 -22.24
N ASP A 530 10.50 18.77 -22.28
CA ASP A 530 10.92 20.05 -21.72
C ASP A 530 10.24 21.23 -22.42
N ASP A 531 9.99 21.16 -23.72
CA ASP A 531 9.38 22.24 -24.51
C ASP A 531 7.88 22.37 -24.19
N GLU A 532 7.17 21.26 -24.08
CA GLU A 532 5.76 21.19 -23.64
C GLU A 532 5.60 21.74 -22.23
N TYR A 533 6.49 21.35 -21.31
CA TYR A 533 6.49 21.90 -19.95
C TYR A 533 6.73 23.41 -19.95
N ILE A 534 7.76 23.90 -20.66
CA ILE A 534 8.10 25.34 -20.70
C ILE A 534 6.93 26.15 -21.29
N ASN A 535 6.30 25.67 -22.37
CA ASN A 535 5.16 26.34 -22.97
C ASN A 535 3.97 26.38 -22.01
N GLY A 536 3.65 25.28 -21.33
CA GLY A 536 2.56 25.24 -20.34
C GLY A 536 2.78 26.21 -19.18
N ILE A 537 4.02 26.31 -18.68
CA ILE A 537 4.38 27.29 -17.64
C ILE A 537 4.25 28.73 -18.17
N TYR A 538 4.71 29.00 -19.39
CA TYR A 538 4.61 30.32 -20.00
C TYR A 538 3.16 30.79 -20.18
N GLU A 539 2.29 29.93 -20.71
CA GLU A 539 0.86 30.26 -20.89
C GLU A 539 0.17 30.53 -19.55
N ARG A 540 0.45 29.71 -18.53
CA ARG A 540 -0.03 29.91 -17.16
C ARG A 540 0.40 31.26 -16.60
N ASP A 541 1.67 31.61 -16.73
CA ASP A 541 2.22 32.85 -16.17
C ASP A 541 1.65 34.08 -16.88
N VAL A 542 1.43 34.00 -18.20
CA VAL A 542 0.72 35.03 -18.97
C VAL A 542 -0.72 35.18 -18.48
N TRP A 543 -1.42 34.06 -18.25
CA TRP A 543 -2.78 34.09 -17.72
C TRP A 543 -2.83 34.74 -16.33
N LEU A 544 -1.92 34.34 -15.43
CA LEU A 544 -1.78 34.91 -14.08
C LEU A 544 -1.58 36.43 -14.14
N LYS A 545 -0.69 36.89 -15.02
CA LYS A 545 -0.42 38.33 -15.22
C LYS A 545 -1.65 39.11 -15.72
N ASN A 546 -2.47 38.48 -16.56
CA ASN A 546 -3.64 39.13 -17.16
C ASN A 546 -4.87 39.12 -16.25
N HIS A 547 -5.02 38.09 -15.42
CA HIS A 547 -6.21 37.87 -14.60
C HIS A 547 -5.99 38.16 -13.12
N ILE A 548 -4.74 38.31 -12.70
CA ILE A 548 -4.38 38.69 -11.33
C ILE A 548 -3.47 39.91 -11.42
N GLN A 549 -3.96 41.05 -10.93
CA GLN A 549 -3.17 42.29 -10.92
C GLN A 549 -1.94 42.11 -10.02
N GLU A 550 -0.77 41.93 -10.62
CA GLU A 550 0.49 42.26 -9.95
C GLU A 550 0.71 43.76 -10.09
N SER A 551 0.75 44.49 -8.99
CA SER A 551 1.32 45.83 -9.05
C SER A 551 2.83 45.70 -9.18
N SER A 552 3.36 46.25 -10.27
CA SER A 552 4.70 46.79 -10.28
C SER A 552 4.84 47.71 -9.08
N VAL A 553 5.84 47.45 -8.25
CA VAL A 553 6.30 48.38 -7.22
C VAL A 553 6.60 49.71 -7.94
N ASP A 554 5.72 50.69 -7.79
CA ASP A 554 6.09 52.06 -8.12
C ASP A 554 7.05 52.51 -7.01
N GLU A 555 8.33 52.63 -7.37
CA GLU A 555 9.42 53.20 -6.56
C GLU A 555 9.19 54.70 -6.29
N ASN A 556 8.04 55.09 -5.75
CA ASN A 556 7.83 56.44 -5.25
C ASN A 556 6.83 56.44 -4.11
N GLU A 557 7.33 56.26 -2.89
CA GLU A 557 7.06 57.24 -1.82
C GLU A 557 8.06 57.05 -0.66
N ARG A 558 8.81 58.14 -0.43
CA ARG A 558 9.67 58.41 0.73
C ARG A 558 8.84 59.04 1.84
#